data_AF-A0A818FIQ7-F1
#
_entry.id   AF-A0A818FIQ7-F1
#
_cell.length_a   1.000
_cell.length_b   1.000
_cell.length_c   1.000
_cell.angle_alpha   90.00
_cell.angle_beta   90.00
_cell.angle_gamma   90.00
#
_symmetry.space_group_name_H-M   'P 1'
#
loop_
_entity.id
_entity.type
_entity.pdbx_description
1 polymer ?
#
loop_
_entity_poly.entity_id
_entity_poly.type
_entity_poly.pdbx_seq_one_letter_code
_entity_poly.pdbx_strand_id
1 'polypeptide(L)'
;MSLLNNSKSPQFNRYKFIELSDKLLPLLHELSGHQKQIGIETLEECCWSRNFQDLSTFWQQHYCQPKSSSNIMPLLHYNIRYFYSNQVDLIGMVNVYEPVIISLNVLGTIIPDKNVKQLLFSHTVFTKEGTNPYGGVVIAIDMRLKCELMDIKEPNIIAARVIIEDQQFVVANIYSPPTDSLPLASMSTLLKHSKNIIIVDDLNTRHPDWDCSQVNTTGRDLLTGSTSIN
;
A
#
# COMPACT_ATOMS: atom_id res chain seq x y z
N MET A 1 -9.56 -19.09 -38.04
CA MET A 1 -10.51 -17.96 -37.99
C MET A 1 -10.00 -16.97 -36.95
N SER A 2 -9.35 -15.90 -37.40
CA SER A 2 -8.84 -14.83 -36.53
C SER A 2 -9.96 -13.84 -36.21
N LEU A 3 -10.37 -13.77 -34.95
CA LEU A 3 -11.14 -12.63 -34.43
C LEU A 3 -10.16 -11.48 -34.23
N LEU A 4 -9.89 -10.72 -35.29
CA LEU A 4 -9.27 -9.41 -35.19
C LEU A 4 -10.26 -8.49 -34.48
N ASN A 5 -10.07 -8.34 -33.17
CA ASN A 5 -10.74 -7.31 -32.38
C ASN A 5 -10.36 -5.95 -32.97
N ASN A 6 -11.32 -5.29 -33.60
CA ASN A 6 -11.27 -3.88 -33.96
C ASN A 6 -11.25 -3.02 -32.69
N SER A 7 -10.12 -2.96 -31.98
CA SER A 7 -9.91 -1.93 -30.97
C SER A 7 -9.65 -0.61 -31.70
N LYS A 8 -10.70 0.18 -31.92
CA LYS A 8 -10.53 1.58 -32.33
C LYS A 8 -9.59 2.23 -31.32
N SER A 9 -8.43 2.68 -31.78
CA SER A 9 -7.48 3.44 -30.98
C SER A 9 -8.22 4.59 -30.27
N PRO A 10 -7.92 4.86 -28.99
CA PRO A 10 -8.54 5.98 -28.29
C PRO A 10 -8.31 7.27 -29.07
N GLN A 11 -9.38 8.04 -29.29
CA GLN A 11 -9.32 9.35 -29.94
C GLN A 11 -9.40 10.41 -28.86
N PHE A 12 -8.49 11.39 -28.92
CA PHE A 12 -8.49 12.50 -27.98
C PHE A 12 -9.81 13.28 -28.00
N ASN A 13 -10.45 13.39 -26.84
CA ASN A 13 -11.68 14.16 -26.69
C ASN A 13 -11.37 15.65 -26.48
N ARG A 14 -11.19 16.36 -27.60
CA ARG A 14 -10.85 17.79 -27.60
C ARG A 14 -11.88 18.67 -26.90
N TYR A 15 -13.17 18.32 -26.97
CA TYR A 15 -14.23 19.07 -26.29
C TYR A 15 -14.12 18.94 -24.78
N LYS A 16 -13.93 17.71 -24.27
CA LYS A 16 -13.68 17.44 -22.85
C LYS A 16 -12.43 18.17 -22.36
N PHE A 17 -11.38 18.21 -23.17
CA PHE A 17 -10.14 18.93 -22.82
C PHE A 17 -10.37 20.42 -22.64
N ILE A 18 -11.07 21.07 -23.59
CA ILE A 18 -11.39 22.50 -23.50
C ILE A 18 -12.24 22.77 -22.25
N GLU A 19 -13.28 21.96 -22.02
CA GLU A 19 -14.17 22.14 -20.87
C GLU A 19 -13.44 21.97 -19.52
N LEU A 20 -12.61 20.94 -19.39
CA LEU A 20 -11.82 20.70 -18.17
C LEU A 20 -10.72 21.75 -18.01
N SER A 21 -10.08 22.15 -19.10
CA SER A 21 -9.05 23.19 -19.10
C SER A 21 -9.61 24.51 -18.64
N ASP A 22 -10.76 24.96 -19.15
CA ASP A 22 -11.38 26.22 -18.74
C ASP A 22 -11.72 26.23 -17.24
N LYS A 23 -12.11 25.07 -16.69
CA LYS A 23 -12.42 24.92 -15.26
C LYS A 23 -11.18 24.84 -14.37
N LEU A 24 -10.12 24.17 -14.83
CA LEU A 24 -8.98 23.78 -14.00
C LEU A 24 -7.72 24.62 -14.24
N LEU A 25 -7.58 25.31 -15.37
CA LEU A 25 -6.44 26.20 -15.64
C LEU A 25 -6.23 27.23 -14.51
N PRO A 26 -7.27 27.92 -14.01
CA PRO A 26 -7.08 28.91 -12.94
C PRO A 26 -6.38 28.30 -11.72
N LEU A 27 -6.74 27.08 -11.34
CA LEU A 27 -6.10 26.34 -10.25
C LEU A 27 -4.67 25.90 -10.59
N LEU A 28 -4.43 25.46 -11.83
CA LEU A 28 -3.09 25.07 -12.29
C LEU A 28 -2.12 26.26 -12.39
N HIS A 29 -2.62 27.47 -12.56
CA HIS A 29 -1.81 28.70 -12.59
C HIS A 29 -1.26 29.09 -11.21
N GLU A 30 -1.83 28.56 -10.13
CA GLU A 30 -1.34 28.75 -8.75
C GLU A 30 -0.24 27.75 -8.38
N LEU A 31 -0.03 26.72 -9.20
CA LEU A 31 0.96 25.67 -8.96
C LEU A 31 2.36 26.06 -9.47
N SER A 32 3.39 25.46 -8.87
CA SER A 32 4.78 25.60 -9.36
C SER A 32 4.93 25.00 -10.77
N GLY A 33 5.97 25.40 -11.52
CA GLY A 33 6.15 24.99 -12.92
C GLY A 33 6.08 23.47 -13.16
N HIS A 34 6.72 22.68 -12.29
CA HIS A 34 6.66 21.21 -12.41
C HIS A 34 5.27 20.64 -12.09
N GLN A 35 4.62 21.13 -11.04
CA GLN A 35 3.27 20.70 -10.66
C GLN A 35 2.23 21.08 -11.71
N LYS A 36 2.37 22.27 -12.31
CA LYS A 36 1.55 22.72 -13.44
C LYS A 36 1.70 21.79 -14.63
N GLN A 37 2.92 21.39 -14.96
CA GLN A 37 3.20 20.45 -16.05
C GLN A 37 2.51 19.10 -15.81
N ILE A 38 2.68 18.51 -14.63
CA ILE A 38 2.00 17.25 -14.24
C ILE A 38 0.48 17.40 -14.34
N GLY A 39 -0.08 18.52 -13.89
CA GLY A 39 -1.51 18.79 -13.96
C GLY A 39 -2.05 18.86 -15.39
N ILE A 40 -1.28 19.45 -16.32
CA ILE A 40 -1.63 19.48 -17.74
C ILE A 40 -1.54 18.07 -18.35
N GLU A 41 -0.48 17.33 -18.08
CA GLU A 41 -0.32 15.94 -18.56
C GLU A 41 -1.47 15.06 -18.08
N THR A 42 -1.84 15.15 -16.80
CA THR A 42 -2.98 14.42 -16.21
C THR A 42 -4.31 14.79 -16.89
N LEU A 43 -4.50 16.07 -17.22
CA LEU A 43 -5.68 16.55 -17.95
C LEU A 43 -5.76 15.96 -19.37
N GLU A 44 -4.64 15.94 -20.08
CA GLU A 44 -4.57 15.37 -21.42
C GLU A 44 -4.90 13.87 -21.40
N GLU A 45 -4.36 13.12 -20.44
CA GLU A 45 -4.65 11.69 -20.25
C GLU A 45 -6.12 11.42 -19.92
N CYS A 46 -6.73 12.26 -19.09
CA CYS A 46 -8.17 12.23 -18.86
C CYS A 46 -8.98 12.39 -20.15
N CYS A 47 -8.44 13.08 -21.15
CA CYS A 47 -9.12 13.33 -22.43
C CYS A 47 -8.84 12.25 -23.48
N TRP A 48 -7.82 11.42 -23.29
CA TRP A 48 -7.61 10.18 -24.04
C TRP A 48 -8.52 9.04 -23.59
N SER A 49 -8.98 9.07 -22.34
CA SER A 49 -9.86 8.03 -21.77
C SER A 49 -11.36 8.31 -21.97
N ARG A 50 -12.14 7.27 -22.30
CA ARG A 50 -13.60 7.41 -22.49
C ARG A 50 -14.33 7.48 -21.16
N ASN A 51 -13.81 6.80 -20.15
CA ASN A 51 -14.36 6.70 -18.81
C ASN A 51 -13.20 6.51 -17.80
N PHE A 52 -13.53 6.51 -16.51
CA PHE A 52 -12.54 6.35 -15.44
C PHE A 52 -11.83 4.98 -15.47
N GLN A 53 -12.51 3.91 -15.86
CA GLN A 53 -11.92 2.58 -15.98
C GLN A 53 -10.85 2.52 -17.08
N ASP A 54 -11.10 3.17 -18.22
CA ASP A 54 -10.15 3.27 -19.32
C ASP A 54 -8.89 4.06 -18.88
N LEU A 55 -9.08 5.16 -18.13
CA LEU A 55 -7.97 5.96 -17.59
C LEU A 55 -7.13 5.15 -16.60
N SER A 56 -7.79 4.47 -15.66
CA SER A 56 -7.14 3.61 -14.68
C SER A 56 -6.34 2.49 -15.37
N THR A 57 -6.93 1.85 -16.38
CA THR A 57 -6.24 0.82 -17.18
C THR A 57 -5.04 1.40 -17.93
N PHE A 58 -5.19 2.58 -18.53
CA PHE A 58 -4.09 3.28 -19.20
C PHE A 58 -2.94 3.59 -18.25
N TRP A 59 -3.24 4.15 -17.06
CA TRP A 59 -2.23 4.43 -16.05
C TRP A 59 -1.55 3.17 -15.53
N GLN A 60 -2.29 2.09 -15.27
CA GLN A 60 -1.72 0.79 -14.93
C GLN A 60 -0.78 0.28 -16.03
N GLN A 61 -1.12 0.51 -17.31
CA GLN A 61 -0.32 0.07 -18.44
C GLN A 61 0.86 0.97 -18.78
N HIS A 62 0.88 2.25 -18.40
CA HIS A 62 1.94 3.19 -18.78
C HIS A 62 2.85 3.55 -17.60
N TYR A 63 2.27 3.73 -16.42
CA TYR A 63 2.99 4.15 -15.21
C TYR A 63 3.31 2.99 -14.28
N CYS A 64 2.47 1.95 -14.26
CA CYS A 64 2.74 0.76 -13.45
C CYS A 64 3.52 -0.32 -14.20
N GLN A 65 4.12 -0.05 -15.36
CA GLN A 65 5.02 -1.02 -16.00
C GLN A 65 6.26 -1.23 -15.14
N PRO A 66 6.77 -2.48 -15.01
CA PRO A 66 8.00 -2.72 -14.27
C PRO A 66 9.13 -1.92 -14.89
N LYS A 67 9.58 -0.87 -14.20
CA LYS A 67 10.89 -0.27 -14.48
C LYS A 67 11.91 -1.38 -14.26
N SER A 68 12.66 -1.67 -15.32
CA SER A 68 13.57 -2.80 -15.52
C SER A 68 14.31 -3.34 -14.28
N SER A 69 14.29 -4.68 -14.15
CA SER A 69 15.40 -5.57 -13.74
C SER A 69 16.19 -5.29 -12.44
N SER A 70 15.69 -4.52 -11.48
CA SER A 70 16.28 -4.57 -10.14
C SER A 70 15.80 -5.82 -9.42
N ASN A 71 16.72 -6.69 -8.98
CA ASN A 71 16.45 -7.79 -8.04
C ASN A 71 16.05 -7.30 -6.63
N ILE A 72 15.60 -6.05 -6.52
CA ILE A 72 15.26 -5.38 -5.27
C ILE A 72 13.77 -5.14 -5.31
N MET A 73 13.08 -5.57 -4.25
CA MET A 73 11.67 -5.31 -4.02
C MET A 73 11.55 -4.32 -2.87
N PRO A 74 11.40 -3.01 -3.15
CA PRO A 74 11.29 -2.02 -2.09
C PRO A 74 10.00 -2.22 -1.31
N LEU A 75 10.14 -2.24 0.02
CA LEU A 75 9.03 -2.28 0.96
C LEU A 75 9.00 -0.96 1.73
N LEU A 76 7.84 -0.30 1.77
CA LEU A 76 7.58 0.84 2.64
C LEU A 76 6.77 0.38 3.84
N HIS A 77 7.33 0.49 5.04
CA HIS A 77 6.58 0.36 6.29
C HIS A 77 6.43 1.74 6.94
N TYR A 78 5.19 2.13 7.24
CA TYR A 78 4.91 3.44 7.80
C TYR A 78 3.81 3.37 8.87
N ASN A 79 4.18 3.62 10.13
CA ASN A 79 3.20 4.02 11.13
C ASN A 79 2.70 5.42 10.76
N ILE A 80 1.54 5.48 10.08
CA ILE A 80 1.03 6.69 9.44
C ILE A 80 0.46 7.70 10.43
N ARG A 81 0.17 7.27 11.68
CA ARG A 81 -0.42 8.11 12.73
C ARG A 81 -1.56 8.98 12.22
N TYR A 82 -2.71 8.36 11.92
CA TYR A 82 -3.88 8.96 11.25
C TYR A 82 -3.69 9.14 9.74
N PHE A 83 -4.39 8.30 8.98
CA PHE A 83 -4.29 8.27 7.51
C PHE A 83 -4.60 9.62 6.87
N TYR A 84 -5.74 10.24 7.18
CA TYR A 84 -6.18 11.49 6.52
C TYR A 84 -5.21 12.65 6.72
N SER A 85 -4.61 12.77 7.90
CA SER A 85 -3.66 13.83 8.22
C SER A 85 -2.33 13.68 7.48
N ASN A 86 -1.98 12.47 7.03
CA ASN A 86 -0.66 12.13 6.50
C ASN A 86 -0.71 11.54 5.08
N GLN A 87 -1.81 11.71 4.34
CA GLN A 87 -1.95 11.18 2.97
C GLN A 87 -0.95 11.81 2.01
N VAL A 88 -0.68 13.11 2.16
CA VAL A 88 0.25 13.85 1.30
C VAL A 88 1.67 13.30 1.45
N ASP A 89 2.11 13.07 2.69
CA ASP A 89 3.42 12.49 2.97
C ASP A 89 3.52 11.05 2.45
N LEU A 90 2.45 10.26 2.62
CA LEU A 90 2.37 8.91 2.06
C LEU A 90 2.51 8.93 0.53
N ILE A 91 1.77 9.77 -0.18
CA ILE A 91 1.90 9.93 -1.64
C ILE A 91 3.33 10.34 -2.01
N GLY A 92 3.90 11.30 -1.28
CA GLY A 92 5.28 11.74 -1.49
C GLY A 92 6.27 10.58 -1.42
N MET A 93 6.17 9.74 -0.37
CA MET A 93 7.01 8.55 -0.23
C MET A 93 6.74 7.52 -1.33
N VAL A 94 5.48 7.27 -1.69
CA VAL A 94 5.15 6.31 -2.76
C VAL A 94 5.73 6.75 -4.10
N ASN A 95 5.64 8.05 -4.43
CA ASN A 95 6.16 8.59 -5.68
C ASN A 95 7.70 8.58 -5.73
N VAL A 96 8.36 8.82 -4.59
CA VAL A 96 9.84 8.88 -4.52
C VAL A 96 10.46 7.48 -4.53
N TYR A 97 9.89 6.56 -3.75
CA TYR A 97 10.51 5.24 -3.52
C TYR A 97 9.90 4.11 -4.37
N GLU A 98 8.78 4.37 -5.05
CA GLU A 98 8.04 3.41 -5.89
C GLU A 98 7.91 2.01 -5.21
N PRO A 99 7.40 1.93 -3.96
CA PRO A 99 7.40 0.69 -3.21
C PRO A 99 6.48 -0.36 -3.82
N VAL A 100 6.97 -1.59 -3.89
CA VAL A 100 6.22 -2.75 -4.37
C VAL A 100 5.27 -3.26 -3.29
N ILE A 101 5.67 -3.17 -2.03
CA ILE A 101 4.85 -3.51 -0.87
C ILE A 101 4.78 -2.28 0.02
N ILE A 102 3.56 -1.92 0.44
CA ILE A 102 3.31 -0.86 1.40
C ILE A 102 2.59 -1.47 2.59
N SER A 103 3.07 -1.16 3.78
CA SER A 103 2.48 -1.56 5.06
C SER A 103 2.22 -0.32 5.89
N LEU A 104 0.98 -0.12 6.31
CA LEU A 104 0.58 1.03 7.13
C LEU A 104 0.03 0.57 8.47
N ASN A 105 0.48 1.24 9.53
CA ASN A 105 -0.02 1.07 10.90
C ASN A 105 -0.61 2.36 11.42
N VAL A 106 -1.51 2.24 12.39
CA VAL A 106 -2.12 3.38 13.11
C VAL A 106 -2.96 4.27 12.18
N LEU A 107 -3.95 3.66 11.53
CA LEU A 107 -4.81 4.34 10.57
C LEU A 107 -5.68 5.43 11.21
N GLY A 108 -5.97 5.32 12.50
CA GLY A 108 -6.90 6.20 13.20
C GLY A 108 -8.33 5.67 13.17
N THR A 109 -9.30 6.57 13.03
CA THR A 109 -10.72 6.24 12.86
C THR A 109 -10.95 5.26 11.72
N ILE A 110 -12.02 4.46 11.78
CA ILE A 110 -12.41 3.54 10.69
C ILE A 110 -12.36 4.25 9.34
N ILE A 111 -11.48 3.77 8.46
CA ILE A 111 -11.29 4.33 7.13
C ILE A 111 -12.01 3.43 6.14
N PRO A 112 -12.92 3.98 5.31
CA PRO A 112 -13.50 3.21 4.22
C PRO A 112 -12.41 2.72 3.25
N ASP A 113 -12.38 1.43 2.94
CA ASP A 113 -11.41 0.82 2.02
C ASP A 113 -11.24 1.58 0.70
N LYS A 114 -12.36 2.14 0.19
CA LYS A 114 -12.38 2.91 -1.05
C LYS A 114 -11.41 4.11 -1.01
N ASN A 115 -11.21 4.72 0.16
CA ASN A 115 -10.35 5.89 0.33
C ASN A 115 -8.87 5.47 0.27
N VAL A 116 -8.52 4.33 0.86
CA VAL A 116 -7.15 3.79 0.79
C VAL A 116 -6.85 3.32 -0.63
N LYS A 117 -7.80 2.63 -1.27
CA LYS A 117 -7.70 2.20 -2.68
C LYS A 117 -7.58 3.36 -3.66
N GLN A 118 -8.25 4.48 -3.40
CA GLN A 118 -8.12 5.67 -4.23
C GLN A 118 -6.72 6.28 -4.14
N LEU A 119 -6.13 6.28 -2.94
CA LEU A 119 -4.79 6.81 -2.72
C LEU A 119 -3.69 5.89 -3.29
N LEU A 120 -3.83 4.58 -3.08
CA LEU A 120 -2.88 3.54 -3.49
C LEU A 120 -3.42 2.76 -4.69
N PHE A 121 -3.86 3.47 -5.73
CA PHE A 121 -4.59 2.91 -6.87
C PHE A 121 -3.77 1.92 -7.73
N SER A 122 -2.45 2.00 -7.67
CA SER A 122 -1.51 1.07 -8.31
C SER A 122 -1.31 -0.23 -7.53
N HIS A 123 -1.95 -0.38 -6.37
CA HIS A 123 -1.77 -1.51 -5.46
C HIS A 123 -3.10 -2.23 -5.20
N THR A 124 -3.03 -3.55 -5.06
CA THR A 124 -4.07 -4.34 -4.42
C THR A 124 -4.02 -4.07 -2.92
N VAL A 125 -5.04 -3.39 -2.41
CA VAL A 125 -5.13 -2.97 -1.01
C VAL A 125 -5.99 -3.94 -0.20
N PHE A 126 -5.41 -4.41 0.90
CA PHE A 126 -6.08 -5.13 1.96
C PHE A 126 -6.05 -4.30 3.24
N THR A 127 -7.18 -4.21 3.92
CA THR A 127 -7.34 -3.47 5.17
C THR A 127 -7.86 -4.40 6.26
N LYS A 128 -7.53 -4.09 7.51
CA LYS A 128 -8.08 -4.77 8.67
C LYS A 128 -8.30 -3.72 9.75
N GLU A 129 -9.49 -3.72 10.34
CA GLU A 129 -9.80 -2.85 11.47
C GLU A 129 -9.01 -3.25 12.71
N GLY A 130 -8.76 -2.27 13.58
CA GLY A 130 -8.03 -2.46 14.82
C GLY A 130 -8.92 -2.62 16.05
N THR A 131 -8.28 -2.88 17.18
CA THR A 131 -8.92 -3.00 18.50
C THR A 131 -9.25 -1.66 19.16
N ASN A 132 -8.66 -0.57 18.68
CA ASN A 132 -8.80 0.75 19.30
C ASN A 132 -8.98 1.87 18.24
N PRO A 133 -9.36 3.09 18.65
CA PRO A 133 -9.60 4.22 17.74
C PRO A 133 -8.39 4.69 16.93
N TYR A 134 -7.20 4.16 17.24
CA TYR A 134 -5.96 4.45 16.56
C TYR A 134 -5.50 3.30 15.69
N GLY A 135 -6.10 2.12 15.81
CA GLY A 135 -5.60 0.88 15.23
C GLY A 135 -5.89 0.77 13.75
N GLY A 136 -5.88 -0.47 13.30
CA GLY A 136 -6.07 -0.82 11.91
C GLY A 136 -4.75 -0.86 11.16
N VAL A 137 -4.71 -1.77 10.20
CA VAL A 137 -3.52 -2.09 9.43
C VAL A 137 -3.88 -2.21 7.95
N VAL A 138 -2.94 -1.81 7.11
CA VAL A 138 -3.04 -1.97 5.65
C VAL A 138 -1.84 -2.75 5.15
N ILE A 139 -2.10 -3.64 4.19
CA ILE A 139 -1.09 -4.08 3.23
C ILE A 139 -1.58 -3.68 1.84
N ALA A 140 -0.74 -2.97 1.10
CA ALA A 140 -0.97 -2.69 -0.31
C ALA A 140 0.18 -3.31 -1.11
N ILE A 141 -0.15 -4.18 -2.05
CA ILE A 141 0.83 -4.91 -2.88
C ILE A 141 0.64 -4.46 -4.32
N ASP A 142 1.73 -4.13 -4.99
CA ASP A 142 1.73 -3.70 -6.38
C ASP A 142 0.89 -4.65 -7.25
N MET A 143 -0.02 -4.10 -8.06
CA MET A 143 -0.96 -4.88 -8.88
C MET A 143 -0.29 -5.80 -9.90
N ARG A 144 1.00 -5.59 -10.22
CA ARG A 144 1.77 -6.51 -11.06
C ARG A 144 2.02 -7.86 -10.39
N LEU A 145 2.01 -7.92 -9.06
CA LEU A 145 2.22 -9.15 -8.31
C LEU A 145 0.89 -9.86 -8.06
N LYS A 146 0.89 -11.18 -8.26
CA LYS A 146 -0.23 -12.02 -7.83
C LYS A 146 -0.20 -12.09 -6.31
N CYS A 147 -1.30 -11.69 -5.69
CA CYS A 147 -1.44 -11.78 -4.25
C CYS A 147 -2.86 -12.17 -3.82
N GLU A 148 -2.97 -12.77 -2.64
CA GLU A 148 -4.23 -13.12 -2.02
C GLU A 148 -4.19 -12.87 -0.51
N LEU A 149 -5.29 -12.36 0.03
CA LEU A 149 -5.46 -12.14 1.47
C LEU A 149 -5.49 -13.49 2.20
N MET A 150 -4.76 -13.60 3.31
CA MET A 150 -4.86 -14.73 4.23
C MET A 150 -6.00 -14.50 5.23
N ASP A 151 -6.78 -15.54 5.51
CA ASP A 151 -7.85 -15.46 6.52
C ASP A 151 -7.26 -15.51 7.94
N ILE A 152 -6.90 -14.35 8.46
CA ILE A 152 -6.43 -14.16 9.84
C ILE A 152 -7.55 -13.45 10.60
N LYS A 153 -8.03 -14.06 11.70
CA LYS A 153 -9.12 -13.48 12.49
C LYS A 153 -8.66 -12.34 13.40
N GLU A 154 -7.43 -12.41 13.92
CA GLU A 154 -6.87 -11.46 14.87
C GLU A 154 -6.95 -10.01 14.35
N PRO A 155 -7.50 -9.05 15.13
CA PRO A 155 -7.49 -7.63 14.78
C PRO A 155 -6.07 -7.07 14.78
N ASN A 156 -5.84 -5.96 14.07
CA ASN A 156 -4.50 -5.37 13.87
C ASN A 156 -3.46 -6.31 13.24
N ILE A 157 -3.87 -7.45 12.69
CA ILE A 157 -3.02 -8.35 11.90
C ILE A 157 -3.65 -8.54 10.55
N ILE A 158 -2.84 -8.34 9.52
CA ILE A 158 -3.21 -8.66 8.14
C ILE A 158 -2.03 -9.32 7.46
N ALA A 159 -2.29 -10.32 6.64
CA ALA A 159 -1.25 -10.94 5.84
C ALA A 159 -1.78 -11.30 4.46
N ALA A 160 -0.89 -11.28 3.48
CA ALA A 160 -1.18 -11.70 2.12
C ALA A 160 -0.10 -12.69 1.66
N ARG A 161 -0.53 -13.69 0.88
CA ARG A 161 0.38 -14.51 0.10
C ARG A 161 0.70 -13.77 -1.19
N VAL A 162 1.97 -13.72 -1.56
CA VAL A 162 2.48 -13.05 -2.77
C VAL A 162 3.30 -14.05 -3.57
N ILE A 163 3.08 -14.11 -4.87
CA ILE A 163 3.85 -14.98 -5.77
C ILE A 163 4.86 -14.12 -6.53
N ILE A 164 6.14 -14.46 -6.39
CA ILE A 164 7.28 -13.81 -7.04
C ILE A 164 8.11 -14.91 -7.68
N GLU A 165 8.29 -14.88 -9.00
CA GLU A 165 9.09 -15.89 -9.74
C GLU A 165 8.72 -17.34 -9.38
N ASP A 166 7.42 -17.64 -9.33
CA ASP A 166 6.84 -18.94 -8.93
C ASP A 166 7.15 -19.38 -7.49
N GLN A 167 7.75 -18.53 -6.67
CA GLN A 167 7.91 -18.73 -5.24
C GLN A 167 6.83 -17.99 -4.45
N GLN A 168 6.32 -18.65 -3.42
CA GLN A 168 5.33 -18.07 -2.52
C GLN A 168 6.02 -17.40 -1.32
N PHE A 169 5.63 -16.17 -1.06
CA PHE A 169 6.02 -15.38 0.11
C PHE A 169 4.76 -15.05 0.92
N VAL A 170 4.92 -14.92 2.24
CA VAL A 170 3.91 -14.33 3.12
C VAL A 170 4.41 -12.95 3.54
N VAL A 171 3.57 -11.94 3.36
CA VAL A 171 3.83 -10.60 3.88
C VAL A 171 2.79 -10.34 4.94
N ALA A 172 3.22 -10.10 6.18
CA ALA A 172 2.34 -9.82 7.31
C ALA A 172 2.64 -8.45 7.89
N ASN A 173 1.59 -7.69 8.17
CA ASN A 173 1.65 -6.43 8.88
C ASN A 173 0.94 -6.58 10.23
N ILE A 174 1.66 -6.27 11.29
CA ILE A 174 1.24 -6.48 12.67
C ILE A 174 1.34 -5.15 13.42
N TYR A 175 0.26 -4.75 14.06
CA TYR A 175 0.27 -3.64 15.01
C TYR A 175 -0.14 -4.15 16.39
N SER A 176 0.69 -3.92 17.40
CA SER A 176 0.35 -4.19 18.79
C SER A 176 0.33 -2.86 19.55
N PRO A 177 -0.86 -2.35 19.92
CA PRO A 177 -0.97 -1.14 20.73
C PRO A 177 -0.19 -1.24 22.05
N PRO A 178 0.31 -0.14 22.63
CA PRO A 178 1.11 -0.17 23.86
C PRO A 178 0.45 -0.84 25.07
N THR A 179 -0.88 -0.88 25.11
CA THR A 179 -1.69 -1.44 26.20
C THR A 179 -2.13 -2.88 25.96
N ASP A 180 -1.98 -3.38 24.74
CA ASP A 180 -2.49 -4.68 24.33
C ASP A 180 -1.41 -5.75 24.52
N SER A 181 -1.82 -7.00 24.71
CA SER A 181 -0.89 -8.13 24.73
C SER A 181 -0.31 -8.37 23.34
N LEU A 182 0.95 -8.83 23.29
CA LEU A 182 1.53 -9.26 22.02
C LEU A 182 0.77 -10.45 21.43
N PRO A 183 0.47 -10.46 20.12
CA PRO A 183 -0.26 -11.53 19.47
C PRO A 183 0.65 -12.73 19.13
N LEU A 184 1.42 -13.23 20.11
CA LEU A 184 2.46 -14.24 19.91
C LEU A 184 1.95 -15.55 19.29
N ALA A 185 0.72 -15.96 19.63
CA ALA A 185 0.10 -17.16 19.05
C ALA A 185 -0.20 -17.00 17.55
N SER A 186 -0.70 -15.83 17.15
CA SER A 186 -0.97 -15.50 15.75
C SER A 186 0.33 -15.34 14.95
N MET A 187 1.35 -14.71 15.54
CA MET A 187 2.71 -14.65 14.96
C MET A 187 3.31 -16.04 14.77
N SER A 188 3.22 -16.90 15.78
CA SER A 188 3.70 -18.29 15.67
C SER A 188 2.99 -19.07 14.58
N THR A 189 1.69 -18.84 14.40
CA THR A 189 0.89 -19.48 13.34
C THR A 189 1.34 -19.00 11.95
N LEU A 190 1.58 -17.69 11.79
CA LEU A 190 2.13 -17.10 10.57
C LEU A 190 3.49 -17.71 10.19
N LEU A 191 4.40 -17.82 11.16
CA LEU A 191 5.73 -18.41 10.95
C LEU A 191 5.67 -19.89 10.53
N LYS A 192 4.64 -20.62 10.95
CA LYS A 192 4.42 -22.02 10.53
C LYS A 192 3.87 -22.15 9.10
N HIS A 193 3.24 -21.11 8.54
CA HIS A 193 2.63 -21.16 7.22
C HIS A 193 3.62 -21.06 6.06
N SER A 194 4.76 -20.39 6.25
CA SER A 194 5.75 -20.18 5.20
C SER A 194 7.14 -20.00 5.79
N LYS A 195 8.13 -20.61 5.13
CA LYS A 195 9.56 -20.32 5.39
C LYS A 195 9.98 -18.97 4.82
N ASN A 196 9.28 -18.51 3.79
CA ASN A 196 9.49 -17.23 3.13
C ASN A 196 8.44 -16.26 3.66
N ILE A 197 8.73 -15.64 4.80
CA ILE A 197 7.83 -14.69 5.45
C ILE A 197 8.55 -13.38 5.76
N ILE A 198 7.88 -12.29 5.45
CA ILE A 198 8.29 -10.94 5.82
C ILE A 198 7.24 -10.45 6.82
N ILE A 199 7.66 -10.22 8.06
CA ILE A 199 6.84 -9.56 9.07
C ILE A 199 7.33 -8.12 9.16
N VAL A 200 6.40 -7.19 9.00
CA VAL A 200 6.60 -5.77 9.27
C VAL A 200 5.66 -5.38 10.39
N ASP A 201 6.17 -4.64 11.36
CA ASP A 201 5.42 -4.42 12.57
C ASP A 201 5.70 -3.09 13.28
N ASP A 202 4.72 -2.70 14.09
CA ASP A 202 4.93 -1.83 15.22
C ASP A 202 4.30 -2.50 16.43
N LEU A 203 5.12 -3.26 17.16
CA LEU A 203 4.68 -4.01 18.33
C LEU A 203 4.70 -3.17 19.62
N ASN A 204 5.10 -1.90 19.56
CA ASN A 204 5.36 -1.07 20.74
C ASN A 204 6.26 -1.76 21.80
N THR A 205 7.21 -2.59 21.35
CA THR A 205 8.15 -3.31 22.20
C THR A 205 9.46 -2.52 22.34
N ARG A 206 10.06 -2.57 23.53
CA ARG A 206 11.35 -1.92 23.80
C ARG A 206 12.32 -2.96 24.34
N HIS A 207 13.44 -3.15 23.65
CA HIS A 207 14.53 -4.01 24.09
C HIS A 207 15.88 -3.57 23.45
N PRO A 208 17.02 -3.72 24.14
CA PRO A 208 18.35 -3.43 23.59
C PRO A 208 18.70 -4.17 22.30
N ASP A 209 18.14 -5.36 22.07
CA ASP A 209 18.40 -6.16 20.86
C ASP A 209 17.95 -5.48 19.56
N TRP A 210 17.04 -4.51 19.66
CA TRP A 210 16.64 -3.63 18.55
C TRP A 210 16.85 -2.15 18.89
N ASP A 211 17.95 -1.87 19.58
CA ASP A 211 18.50 -0.52 19.84
C ASP A 211 17.58 0.41 20.67
N CYS A 212 16.80 -0.17 21.58
CA CYS A 212 16.08 0.60 22.59
C CYS A 212 16.85 0.65 23.91
N SER A 213 17.05 1.86 24.47
CA SER A 213 17.72 2.05 25.77
C SER A 213 16.93 1.52 26.97
N GLN A 214 15.63 1.27 26.79
CA GLN A 214 14.72 0.79 27.81
C GLN A 214 14.19 -0.60 27.45
N VAL A 215 13.84 -1.37 28.48
CA VAL A 215 13.12 -2.64 28.32
C VAL A 215 11.72 -2.48 28.88
N ASN A 216 10.69 -2.84 28.11
CA ASN A 216 9.32 -2.97 28.61
C ASN A 216 8.90 -4.45 28.70
N THR A 217 7.76 -4.72 29.32
CA THR A 217 7.25 -6.09 29.50
C THR A 217 7.05 -6.80 28.16
N THR A 218 6.43 -6.14 27.18
CA THR A 218 6.22 -6.72 25.85
C THR A 218 7.54 -7.02 25.13
N GLY A 219 8.59 -6.20 25.30
CA GLY A 219 9.93 -6.50 24.78
C GLY A 219 10.54 -7.78 25.36
N ARG A 220 10.38 -8.02 26.67
CA ARG A 220 10.80 -9.30 27.30
C ARG A 220 9.98 -10.49 26.82
N ASP A 221 8.66 -10.29 26.68
CA ASP A 221 7.75 -11.34 26.25
C ASP A 221 8.03 -11.77 24.80
N LEU A 222 8.36 -10.82 23.92
CA LEU A 222 8.75 -11.13 22.55
C LEU A 222 10.03 -11.97 22.50
N LEU A 223 11.04 -11.63 23.29
CA LEU A 223 12.30 -12.37 23.31
C LEU A 223 12.11 -13.79 23.87
N THR A 224 11.39 -13.93 24.98
CA THR A 224 11.13 -15.25 25.59
C THR A 224 10.22 -16.10 24.71
N GLY A 225 9.17 -15.51 24.12
CA GLY A 225 8.29 -16.19 23.16
C GLY A 225 9.04 -16.71 21.93
N SER A 226 10.03 -15.96 21.43
CA SER A 226 10.87 -16.37 20.30
C SER A 226 11.67 -17.64 20.59
N THR A 227 12.11 -17.85 21.84
CA THR A 227 12.84 -19.07 22.23
C THR A 227 11.98 -20.33 22.26
N SER A 228 10.64 -20.17 22.31
CA SER A 228 9.69 -21.30 22.33
C SER A 228 9.21 -21.71 20.93
N ILE A 229 9.61 -20.97 19.88
CA ILE A 229 9.18 -21.18 18.48
C ILE A 229 10.24 -21.93 17.65
N ASN A 230 11.46 -22.12 18.19
CA ASN A 230 12.52 -22.97 17.61
C ASN A 230 12.46 -24.39 18.17
#